data_AF-A0A536P9G6-F1
#
_entry.id   AF-A0A536P9G6-F1
#
_cell.length_a   1.000
_cell.length_b   1.000
_cell.length_c   1.000
_cell.angle_alpha   90.00
_cell.angle_beta   90.00
_cell.angle_gamma   90.00
#
_symmetry.space_group_name_H-M   'P 1'
#
loop_
_entity.id
_entity.type
_entity.pdbx_description
1 polymer ?
#
loop_
_entity_poly.entity_id
_entity_poly.type
_entity_poly.pdbx_seq_one_letter_code
_entity_poly.pdbx_strand_id
1 'polypeptide(L)'
;MRGQPRAFVSSAVVAGALIATVLSSAASAAPPESKETIPFAGLPIFDTCTKESFLATGVVKIRLKTATSHGGVTHFGLAITSKAKGPGLLTGTKYVFIEGDHEHANLRGASLDLFSGTVTAVTKVRINGQGKLPDFSLHIQIHVTVNANGEPTASVVRQRIECGGEPLPA
;
A
#
# COMPACT_ATOMS: atom_id res chain seq x y z
N MET A 1 5.94 -46.52 86.83
CA MET A 1 5.92 -45.06 87.07
C MET A 1 6.87 -44.38 86.10
N ARG A 2 6.37 -43.35 85.41
CA ARG A 2 7.10 -42.23 84.75
C ARG A 2 8.05 -42.55 83.58
N GLY A 3 7.72 -41.93 82.42
CA GLY A 3 8.72 -41.26 81.59
C GLY A 3 8.65 -41.53 80.08
N GLN A 4 7.82 -40.79 79.34
CA GLN A 4 8.21 -40.33 77.99
C GLN A 4 9.45 -39.42 78.15
N PRO A 5 10.39 -39.34 77.20
CA PRO A 5 10.16 -38.77 75.86
C PRO A 5 11.03 -39.48 74.77
N ARG A 6 11.10 -39.18 73.48
CA ARG A 6 10.96 -37.96 72.68
C ARG A 6 10.51 -38.36 71.27
N ALA A 7 9.59 -37.57 70.71
CA ALA A 7 9.26 -37.58 69.30
C ALA A 7 10.48 -37.19 68.46
N PHE A 8 10.71 -37.91 67.36
CA PHE A 8 11.41 -37.36 66.20
C PHE A 8 10.45 -37.31 65.03
N VAL A 9 10.40 -36.11 64.48
CA VAL A 9 9.39 -35.55 63.59
C VAL A 9 9.56 -36.14 62.18
N SER A 10 8.45 -36.55 61.58
CA SER A 10 8.33 -36.84 60.16
C SER A 10 8.52 -35.57 59.34
N SER A 11 9.35 -35.62 58.30
CA SER A 11 9.31 -34.68 57.18
C SER A 11 9.96 -35.32 55.95
N ALA A 12 9.20 -36.15 55.25
CA ALA A 12 9.48 -36.42 53.84
C ALA A 12 8.87 -35.28 53.03
N VAL A 13 9.71 -34.35 52.60
CA VAL A 13 9.35 -33.26 51.69
C VAL A 13 9.05 -33.89 50.32
N VAL A 14 7.77 -34.01 49.96
CA VAL A 14 7.37 -34.34 48.59
C VAL A 14 7.50 -33.06 47.77
N ALA A 15 8.64 -32.89 47.11
CA ALA A 15 8.88 -31.83 46.14
C ALA A 15 8.06 -32.12 44.87
N GLY A 16 6.82 -31.65 44.82
CA GLY A 16 6.01 -31.62 43.62
C GLY A 16 6.50 -30.54 42.67
N ALA A 17 7.28 -30.91 41.66
CA ALA A 17 7.68 -30.01 40.59
C ALA A 17 6.45 -29.65 39.72
N LEU A 18 5.94 -28.43 39.87
CA LEU A 18 4.98 -27.83 38.94
C LEU A 18 5.71 -27.54 37.62
N ILE A 19 5.55 -28.43 36.64
CA ILE A 19 5.94 -28.15 35.26
C ILE A 19 4.90 -27.16 34.71
N ALA A 20 5.21 -25.87 34.79
CA ALA A 20 4.47 -24.85 34.06
C ALA A 20 4.77 -25.03 32.56
N THR A 21 3.88 -25.71 31.84
CA THR A 21 3.88 -25.73 30.38
C THR A 21 3.58 -24.31 29.89
N VAL A 22 4.64 -23.57 29.60
CA VAL A 22 4.54 -22.29 28.89
C VAL A 22 4.00 -22.62 27.50
N LEU A 23 2.71 -22.41 27.26
CA LEU A 23 2.17 -22.38 25.90
C LEU A 23 2.80 -21.18 25.19
N SER A 24 3.92 -21.39 24.54
CA SER A 24 4.45 -20.45 23.55
C SER A 24 3.45 -20.39 22.41
N SER A 25 2.53 -19.43 22.45
CA SER A 25 1.77 -19.07 21.26
C SER A 25 2.76 -18.64 20.20
N ALA A 26 2.82 -19.37 19.09
CA ALA A 26 3.59 -18.94 17.93
C ALA A 26 3.01 -17.59 17.50
N ALA A 27 3.77 -16.50 17.74
CA ALA A 27 3.42 -15.20 17.23
C ALA A 27 3.43 -15.29 15.69
N SER A 28 2.25 -15.20 15.07
CA SER A 28 2.16 -15.15 13.62
C SER A 28 2.87 -13.87 13.15
N ALA A 29 3.95 -14.03 12.38
CA ALA A 29 4.65 -12.89 11.80
C ALA A 29 3.68 -12.15 10.87
N ALA A 30 3.58 -10.82 11.05
CA ALA A 30 2.82 -10.00 10.13
C ALA A 30 3.38 -10.17 8.70
N PRO A 31 2.53 -10.12 7.66
CA PRO A 31 3.00 -10.22 6.28
C PRO A 31 4.04 -9.13 5.99
N PRO A 32 5.09 -9.43 5.20
CA PRO A 32 6.10 -8.45 4.83
C PRO A 32 5.46 -7.24 4.14
N GLU A 33 5.76 -6.05 4.66
CA GLU A 33 5.36 -4.76 4.12
C GLU A 33 6.62 -3.92 3.86
N SER A 34 6.77 -3.41 2.63
CA SER A 34 7.78 -2.42 2.27
C SER A 34 7.12 -1.05 2.08
N LYS A 35 7.80 0.00 2.55
CA LYS A 35 7.35 1.39 2.45
C LYS A 35 8.50 2.24 1.93
N GLU A 36 8.30 2.83 0.77
CA GLU A 36 9.27 3.75 0.17
C GLU A 36 8.68 5.15 0.08
N THR A 37 9.51 6.16 0.30
CA THR A 37 9.14 7.56 0.10
C THR A 37 10.20 8.21 -0.78
N ILE A 38 9.79 8.61 -1.99
CA ILE A 38 10.68 9.15 -3.00
C ILE A 38 10.37 10.64 -3.15
N PRO A 39 11.27 11.56 -2.73
CA PRO A 39 11.11 12.97 -2.99
C PRO A 39 11.40 13.27 -4.47
N PHE A 40 10.72 14.28 -5.01
CA PHE A 40 11.02 14.83 -6.33
C PHE A 40 10.86 16.34 -6.32
N ALA A 41 11.54 17.00 -7.25
CA ALA A 41 11.49 18.45 -7.41
C ALA A 41 11.51 18.84 -8.89
N GLY A 42 10.77 19.90 -9.23
CA GLY A 42 10.81 20.50 -10.57
C GLY A 42 10.21 19.62 -11.68
N LEU A 43 9.32 18.68 -11.36
CA LEU A 43 8.65 17.88 -12.39
C LEU A 43 7.53 18.69 -13.04
N PRO A 44 7.51 18.87 -14.37
CA PRO A 44 6.43 19.58 -15.04
C PRO A 44 5.16 18.69 -15.06
N ILE A 45 4.05 19.22 -14.53
CA ILE A 45 2.73 18.58 -14.59
C ILE A 45 1.79 19.52 -15.35
N PHE A 46 1.02 19.00 -16.30
CA PHE A 46 0.06 19.76 -17.10
C PHE A 46 -1.35 19.64 -16.53
N ASP A 47 -1.98 20.79 -16.26
CA ASP A 47 -3.39 20.89 -15.90
C ASP A 47 -4.23 21.10 -17.17
N THR A 48 -5.06 20.10 -17.49
CA THR A 48 -5.89 20.12 -18.71
C THR A 48 -7.01 21.15 -18.63
N CYS A 49 -7.44 21.56 -17.44
CA CYS A 49 -8.54 22.51 -17.25
C CYS A 49 -8.06 23.94 -17.38
N THR A 50 -6.89 24.27 -16.85
CA THR A 50 -6.30 25.61 -16.95
C THR A 50 -5.41 25.78 -18.19
N LYS A 51 -5.08 24.67 -18.88
CA LYS A 51 -4.18 24.62 -20.05
C LYS A 51 -2.78 25.16 -19.73
N GLU A 52 -2.32 24.90 -18.51
CA GLU A 52 -1.05 25.39 -17.99
C GLU A 52 -0.26 24.24 -17.37
N SER A 53 1.08 24.29 -17.49
CA SER A 53 1.98 23.43 -16.72
C SER A 53 2.46 24.13 -15.44
N PHE A 54 2.68 23.36 -14.38
CA PHE A 54 3.32 23.83 -13.15
C PHE A 54 4.52 22.94 -12.78
N LEU A 55 5.52 23.52 -12.10
CA LEU A 55 6.69 22.77 -11.63
C LEU A 55 6.43 22.18 -10.24
N ALA A 56 6.08 20.90 -10.21
CA ALA A 56 5.72 20.18 -9.01
C ALA A 56 6.97 19.73 -8.22
N THR A 57 6.93 20.01 -6.92
CA THR A 57 7.87 19.47 -5.93
C THR A 57 7.07 18.79 -4.83
N GLY A 58 7.46 17.58 -4.49
CA GLY A 58 6.65 16.72 -3.63
C GLY A 58 7.27 15.39 -3.29
N VAL A 59 6.41 14.45 -2.92
CA VAL A 59 6.78 13.09 -2.55
C VAL A 59 5.82 12.08 -3.16
N VAL A 60 6.36 10.96 -3.59
CA VAL A 60 5.63 9.73 -3.89
C VAL A 60 5.84 8.77 -2.74
N LYS A 61 4.77 8.17 -2.24
CA LYS A 61 4.81 7.11 -1.22
C LYS A 61 4.32 5.83 -1.84
N ILE A 62 5.16 4.82 -1.82
CA ILE A 62 4.87 3.48 -2.35
C ILE A 62 4.78 2.53 -1.17
N ARG A 63 3.71 1.75 -1.12
CA ARG A 63 3.54 0.67 -0.14
C ARG A 63 3.34 -0.64 -0.87
N LEU A 64 4.20 -1.60 -0.57
CA LEU A 64 4.13 -2.94 -1.09
C LEU A 64 3.78 -3.91 0.02
N LYS A 65 2.79 -4.76 -0.20
CA LYS A 65 2.40 -5.82 0.71
C LYS A 65 2.38 -7.14 -0.03
N THR A 66 3.00 -8.16 0.56
CA THR A 66 2.89 -9.53 0.05
C THR A 66 2.48 -10.47 1.17
N ALA A 67 1.57 -11.39 0.89
CA ALA A 67 1.13 -12.41 1.83
C ALA A 67 0.89 -13.73 1.10
N THR A 68 1.54 -14.81 1.53
CA THR A 68 1.33 -16.13 0.93
C THR A 68 0.32 -16.92 1.77
N SER A 69 -0.75 -17.38 1.13
CA SER A 69 -1.79 -18.20 1.76
C SER A 69 -1.36 -19.67 1.86
N HIS A 70 -2.12 -20.46 2.64
CA HIS A 70 -1.86 -21.89 2.90
C HIS A 70 -1.94 -22.80 1.63
N GLY A 71 -2.25 -22.25 0.46
CA GLY A 71 -2.26 -22.97 -0.83
C GLY A 71 -1.19 -22.53 -1.82
N GLY A 72 -0.18 -21.77 -1.39
CA GLY A 72 0.88 -21.27 -2.27
C GLY A 72 0.46 -20.10 -3.18
N VAL A 73 -0.68 -19.47 -2.90
CA VAL A 73 -1.11 -18.23 -3.58
C VAL A 73 -0.51 -17.04 -2.84
N THR A 74 0.25 -16.20 -3.54
CA THR A 74 0.79 -14.94 -3.01
C THR A 74 -0.14 -13.80 -3.37
N HIS A 75 -0.74 -13.18 -2.35
CA HIS A 75 -1.46 -11.93 -2.47
C HIS A 75 -0.46 -10.78 -2.53
N PHE A 76 -0.55 -9.97 -3.57
CA PHE A 76 0.25 -8.77 -3.79
C PHE A 76 -0.66 -7.55 -3.69
N GLY A 77 -0.22 -6.54 -2.94
CA GLY A 77 -0.89 -5.25 -2.84
C GLY A 77 0.11 -4.13 -3.07
N LEU A 78 -0.23 -3.22 -3.98
CA LEU A 78 0.54 -2.01 -4.26
C LEU A 78 -0.37 -0.81 -3.97
N ALA A 79 0.14 0.15 -3.21
CA ALA A 79 -0.52 1.44 -3.05
C ALA A 79 0.48 2.55 -3.32
N ILE A 80 0.13 3.44 -4.24
CA ILE A 80 0.92 4.62 -4.59
C ILE A 80 0.10 5.85 -4.21
N THR A 81 0.72 6.74 -3.44
CA THR A 81 0.11 8.04 -3.11
C THR A 81 1.13 9.13 -3.32
N SER A 82 0.77 10.15 -4.10
CA SER A 82 1.65 11.24 -4.42
C SER A 82 1.03 12.56 -3.98
N LYS A 83 1.86 13.45 -3.44
CA LYS A 83 1.46 14.82 -3.09
C LYS A 83 2.54 15.77 -3.51
N ALA A 84 2.17 16.79 -4.28
CA ALA A 84 3.10 17.82 -4.70
C ALA A 84 2.44 19.19 -4.79
N LYS A 85 3.26 20.23 -4.87
CA LYS A 85 2.83 21.60 -5.07
C LYS A 85 3.82 22.33 -5.95
N GLY A 86 3.36 23.37 -6.63
CA GLY A 86 4.22 24.14 -7.51
C GLY A 86 3.54 25.39 -8.06
N PRO A 87 4.31 26.40 -8.48
CA PRO A 87 3.77 27.52 -9.26
C PRO A 87 3.55 27.10 -10.72
N GLY A 88 2.47 27.61 -11.30
CA GLY A 88 2.21 27.61 -12.73
C GLY A 88 3.28 28.38 -13.48
N LEU A 89 3.68 27.86 -14.63
CA LEU A 89 4.76 28.41 -15.45
C LEU A 89 4.37 29.69 -16.20
N LEU A 90 3.08 29.93 -16.41
CA LEU A 90 2.57 31.07 -17.16
C LEU A 90 1.98 32.13 -16.23
N THR A 91 1.16 31.70 -15.26
CA THR A 91 0.38 32.59 -14.41
C THR A 91 1.00 32.79 -13.03
N GLY A 92 1.95 31.94 -12.63
CA GLY A 92 2.47 31.88 -11.26
C GLY A 92 1.45 31.34 -10.24
N THR A 93 0.29 30.85 -10.69
CA THR A 93 -0.74 30.32 -9.79
C THR A 93 -0.22 29.12 -9.02
N LYS A 94 -0.56 29.01 -7.75
CA LYS A 94 -0.14 27.87 -6.91
C LYS A 94 -1.05 26.68 -7.18
N TYR A 95 -0.47 25.56 -7.58
CA TYR A 95 -1.16 24.30 -7.78
C TYR A 95 -0.81 23.30 -6.69
N VAL A 96 -1.77 22.44 -6.36
CA VAL A 96 -1.61 21.26 -5.51
C VAL A 96 -1.98 20.03 -6.33
N PHE A 97 -1.08 19.04 -6.37
CA PHE A 97 -1.27 17.75 -7.01
C PHE A 97 -1.48 16.67 -5.94
N ILE A 98 -2.51 15.85 -6.12
CA ILE A 98 -2.79 14.69 -5.28
C ILE A 98 -3.09 13.52 -6.19
N GLU A 99 -2.41 12.40 -5.94
CA GLU A 99 -2.66 11.13 -6.62
C GLU A 99 -2.87 10.04 -5.58
N GLY A 100 -3.79 9.13 -5.89
CA GLY A 100 -3.96 7.88 -5.18
C GLY A 100 -4.24 6.75 -6.16
N ASP A 101 -3.50 5.66 -6.00
CA ASP A 101 -3.68 4.41 -6.71
C ASP A 101 -3.55 3.24 -5.74
N HIS A 102 -4.39 2.24 -5.95
CA HIS A 102 -4.46 1.03 -5.14
C HIS A 102 -4.71 -0.16 -6.05
N GLU A 103 -3.77 -1.09 -6.06
CA GLU A 103 -3.82 -2.32 -6.84
C GLU A 103 -3.72 -3.54 -5.93
N HIS A 104 -4.46 -4.58 -6.30
CA HIS A 104 -4.37 -5.89 -5.68
C HIS A 104 -4.32 -6.96 -6.75
N ALA A 105 -3.39 -7.91 -6.59
CA ALA A 105 -3.21 -9.03 -7.49
C ALA A 105 -3.06 -10.33 -6.69
N ASN A 106 -3.55 -11.44 -7.26
CA ASN A 106 -3.35 -12.77 -6.71
C ASN A 106 -2.40 -13.53 -7.64
N LEU A 107 -1.23 -13.88 -7.14
CA LEU A 107 -0.18 -14.57 -7.88
C LEU A 107 -0.18 -16.06 -7.51
N ARG A 108 -0.11 -16.93 -8.51
CA ARG A 108 0.07 -18.39 -8.34
C ARG A 108 1.42 -18.78 -8.94
N GLY A 109 2.31 -19.38 -8.14
CA GLY A 109 3.67 -19.75 -8.57
C GLY A 109 4.75 -18.96 -7.81
N ALA A 110 5.93 -19.57 -7.64
CA ALA A 110 6.92 -19.18 -6.63
C ALA A 110 7.94 -18.10 -7.03
N SER A 111 7.79 -17.40 -8.15
CA SER A 111 8.72 -16.33 -8.53
C SER A 111 8.01 -15.12 -9.11
N LEU A 112 8.40 -13.93 -8.65
CA LEU A 112 8.02 -12.63 -9.23
C LEU A 112 8.49 -12.48 -10.69
N ASP A 113 9.38 -13.37 -11.15
CA ASP A 113 10.05 -13.28 -12.45
C ASP A 113 9.13 -13.63 -13.64
N LEU A 114 8.00 -14.31 -13.42
CA LEU A 114 7.03 -14.67 -14.46
C LEU A 114 5.63 -14.79 -13.84
N PHE A 115 4.99 -13.66 -13.53
CA PHE A 115 3.58 -13.70 -13.16
C PHE A 115 2.72 -13.70 -14.41
N SER A 116 2.01 -14.80 -14.67
CA SER A 116 0.84 -14.74 -15.56
C SER A 116 -0.38 -14.34 -14.74
N GLY A 117 -1.05 -13.25 -15.08
CA GLY A 117 -2.20 -12.78 -14.32
C GLY A 117 -2.80 -11.48 -14.83
N THR A 118 -4.00 -11.17 -14.33
CA THR A 118 -4.70 -9.92 -14.62
C THR A 118 -4.78 -9.04 -13.39
N VAL A 119 -4.43 -7.77 -13.54
CA VAL A 119 -4.55 -6.74 -12.51
C VAL A 119 -5.43 -5.62 -13.03
N THR A 120 -6.29 -5.07 -12.18
CA THR A 120 -7.04 -3.86 -12.50
C THR A 120 -6.57 -2.75 -11.58
N ALA A 121 -6.00 -1.71 -12.19
CA ALA A 121 -5.52 -0.52 -11.53
C ALA A 121 -6.57 0.58 -11.60
N VAL A 122 -6.74 1.34 -10.52
CA VAL A 122 -7.65 2.50 -10.47
C VAL A 122 -6.89 3.69 -9.93
N THR A 123 -6.42 4.53 -10.84
CA THR A 123 -5.67 5.73 -10.50
C THR A 123 -6.63 6.92 -10.45
N LYS A 124 -6.55 7.68 -9.36
CA LYS A 124 -7.24 8.97 -9.20
C LYS A 124 -6.22 10.07 -9.06
N VAL A 125 -6.31 11.07 -9.94
CA VAL A 125 -5.46 12.27 -9.90
C VAL A 125 -6.35 13.49 -9.71
N ARG A 126 -5.92 14.41 -8.85
CA ARG A 126 -6.53 15.71 -8.68
C ARG A 126 -5.48 16.81 -8.71
N ILE A 127 -5.75 17.86 -9.47
CA ILE A 127 -4.96 19.09 -9.49
C ILE A 127 -5.89 20.22 -9.07
N ASN A 128 -5.47 20.98 -8.07
CA ASN A 128 -6.20 22.12 -7.53
C ASN A 128 -5.37 23.39 -7.74
N GLY A 129 -5.83 24.29 -8.62
CA GLY A 129 -5.30 25.64 -8.75
C GLY A 129 -5.91 26.55 -7.68
N GLN A 130 -5.08 27.24 -6.89
CA GLN A 130 -5.58 28.18 -5.88
C GLN A 130 -6.29 29.37 -6.53
N GLY A 131 -7.43 29.78 -5.96
CA GLY A 131 -8.22 30.92 -6.42
C GLY A 131 -9.52 30.48 -7.10
N LYS A 132 -9.86 31.10 -8.24
CA LYS A 132 -11.08 30.82 -9.02
C LYS A 132 -10.85 29.84 -10.17
N LEU A 133 -9.74 29.11 -10.16
CA LEU A 133 -9.41 28.15 -11.22
C LEU A 133 -10.24 26.87 -11.04
N PRO A 134 -10.67 26.23 -12.15
CA PRO A 134 -11.34 24.94 -12.07
C PRO A 134 -10.37 23.87 -11.58
N ASP A 135 -10.85 22.99 -10.70
CA ASP A 135 -10.11 21.79 -10.31
C ASP A 135 -10.09 20.78 -11.46
N PHE A 136 -8.94 20.18 -11.73
CA PHE A 136 -8.83 19.03 -12.62
C PHE A 136 -8.95 17.73 -11.82
N SER A 137 -9.76 16.79 -12.31
CA SER A 137 -9.84 15.43 -11.78
C SER A 137 -9.74 14.41 -12.92
N LEU A 138 -8.90 13.40 -12.75
CA LEU A 138 -8.77 12.26 -13.66
C LEU A 138 -9.05 10.97 -12.88
N HIS A 139 -9.94 10.16 -13.43
CA HIS A 139 -10.21 8.80 -12.99
C HIS A 139 -9.90 7.87 -14.16
N ILE A 140 -8.90 7.02 -13.99
CA ILE A 140 -8.53 6.03 -15.01
C ILE A 140 -8.54 4.63 -14.39
N GLN A 141 -9.16 3.72 -15.11
CA GLN A 141 -9.16 2.29 -14.81
C GLN A 141 -8.42 1.57 -15.93
N ILE A 142 -7.34 0.89 -15.59
CA ILE A 142 -6.50 0.16 -16.54
C ILE A 142 -6.58 -1.32 -16.18
N HIS A 143 -6.81 -2.15 -17.19
CA HIS A 143 -6.68 -3.59 -17.06
C HIS A 143 -5.34 -4.01 -17.65
N VAL A 144 -4.49 -4.63 -16.83
CA VAL A 144 -3.17 -5.12 -17.20
C VAL A 144 -3.22 -6.64 -17.17
N THR A 145 -2.80 -7.29 -18.26
CA THR A 145 -2.61 -8.73 -18.34
C THR A 145 -1.14 -9.01 -18.60
N VAL A 146 -0.54 -9.88 -17.80
CA VAL A 146 0.81 -10.40 -18.05
C VAL A 146 0.67 -11.85 -18.48
N ASN A 147 1.28 -12.21 -19.60
CA ASN A 147 1.21 -13.57 -20.14
C ASN A 147 2.23 -14.50 -19.46
N ALA A 148 2.23 -15.79 -19.83
CA ALA A 148 3.13 -16.79 -19.25
C ALA A 148 4.63 -16.53 -19.49
N ASN A 149 4.98 -15.68 -20.46
CA ASN A 149 6.35 -15.26 -20.75
C ASN A 149 6.76 -13.99 -19.98
N GLY A 150 5.88 -13.46 -19.11
CA GLY A 150 6.14 -12.22 -18.40
C GLY A 150 5.89 -10.96 -19.24
N GLU A 151 5.29 -11.07 -20.42
CA GLU A 151 5.03 -9.92 -21.29
C GLU A 151 3.73 -9.20 -20.86
N PRO A 152 3.79 -7.90 -20.51
CA PRO A 152 2.62 -7.15 -20.12
C PRO A 152 1.85 -6.63 -21.35
N THR A 153 0.53 -6.68 -21.26
CA THR A 153 -0.42 -5.98 -22.12
C THR A 153 -1.33 -5.15 -21.24
N ALA A 154 -1.72 -3.96 -21.69
CA ALA A 154 -2.60 -3.08 -20.93
C ALA A 154 -3.68 -2.48 -21.82
N SER A 155 -4.88 -2.35 -21.27
CA SER A 155 -6.01 -1.68 -21.92
C SER A 155 -6.67 -0.71 -20.95
N VAL A 156 -6.92 0.51 -21.41
CA VAL A 156 -7.74 1.46 -20.65
C VAL A 156 -9.19 0.99 -20.70
N VAL A 157 -9.75 0.61 -19.55
CA VAL A 157 -11.13 0.16 -19.42
C VAL A 157 -12.07 1.35 -19.35
N ARG A 158 -11.67 2.37 -18.58
CA ARG A 158 -12.47 3.57 -18.38
C ARG A 158 -11.54 4.74 -18.12
N GLN A 159 -11.85 5.85 -18.76
CA GLN A 159 -11.22 7.13 -18.48
C GLN A 159 -12.31 8.17 -18.30
N ARG A 160 -12.17 9.00 -17.27
CA ARG A 160 -13.00 10.18 -17.07
C ARG A 160 -12.12 11.34 -16.64
N ILE A 161 -12.24 12.45 -17.36
CA ILE A 161 -11.61 13.72 -17.01
C ILE A 161 -12.73 14.71 -16.66
N GLU A 162 -12.55 15.45 -15.58
CA GLU A 162 -13.49 16.47 -15.11
C GLU A 162 -12.75 17.79 -14.84
N CYS A 163 -13.39 18.90 -15.21
CA CYS A 163 -12.94 20.26 -14.92
C CYS A 163 -14.00 20.99 -14.10
N GLY A 164 -13.66 21.40 -12.87
CA GLY A 164 -14.63 22.01 -11.95
C GLY A 164 -15.80 21.09 -11.58
N GLY A 165 -15.64 19.77 -11.76
CA GLY A 165 -16.70 18.77 -11.57
C GLY A 165 -17.49 18.42 -12.84
N GLU A 166 -17.28 19.14 -13.94
CA GLU A 166 -17.94 18.88 -15.22
C GLU A 166 -17.10 17.92 -16.08
N PRO A 167 -17.65 16.79 -16.56
CA PRO A 167 -16.93 15.87 -17.44
C PRO A 167 -16.53 16.54 -18.75
N LEU A 168 -15.29 16.31 -19.19
CA LEU A 168 -14.89 16.66 -20.54
C LEU A 168 -15.49 15.66 -21.56
N PRO A 169 -15.92 16.13 -22.74
CA PRO A 169 -16.31 15.24 -23.83
C PRO A 169 -15.12 14.35 -24.22
N ALA A 170 -15.40 13.07 -24.44
CA ALA A 170 -14.42 12.07 -24.84
C ALA A 170 -13.89 12.31 -26.26
#